data_AF-A0A0Y0MDN2-F1
#
_entry.id   AF-A0A0Y0MDN2-F1
#
_cell.length_a   1.000
_cell.length_b   1.000
_cell.length_c   1.000
_cell.angle_alpha   90.00
_cell.angle_beta   90.00
_cell.angle_gamma   90.00
#
_symmetry.space_group_name_H-M   'P 1'
#
loop_
_entity.id
_entity.type
_entity.pdbx_description
1 polymer ?
#
loop_
_entity_poly.entity_id
_entity_poly.type
_entity_poly.pdbx_seq_one_letter_code
_entity_poly.pdbx_strand_id
1 'polypeptide(L)'
;MVLLALFAVQFLAGMVLNLFVTLPDTHPGTTGGEYFSRSWASLLWALSGAGGWTLLLHTILALALTLGTLTLFVRALALRPPPQAARRWRWGSGVAFFFTLAALFNGLSFTDYDEDFSSLIMAVCWLLALLGVVAAMLPPRHPPVIAAPRSESADAARDTP
;
A
#
# COMPACT_ATOMS: atom_id res chain seq x y z
N MET A 1 -2.79 -13.65 0.47
CA MET A 1 -2.72 -13.85 1.94
C MET A 1 -1.37 -13.44 2.51
N VAL A 2 -0.24 -14.00 2.05
CA VAL A 2 1.11 -13.61 2.53
C VAL A 2 1.37 -12.11 2.45
N LEU A 3 1.08 -11.45 1.32
CA LEU A 3 1.29 -9.99 1.18
C LEU A 3 0.51 -9.18 2.22
N LEU A 4 -0.77 -9.50 2.45
CA LEU A 4 -1.59 -8.80 3.44
C LEU A 4 -1.05 -9.00 4.86
N ALA A 5 -0.57 -10.20 5.17
CA ALA A 5 0.06 -10.48 6.46
C ALA A 5 1.34 -9.66 6.64
N LEU A 6 2.19 -9.53 5.61
CA LEU A 6 3.38 -8.70 5.66
C LEU A 6 3.06 -7.21 5.84
N PHE A 7 2.01 -6.71 5.16
CA PHE A 7 1.52 -5.35 5.38
C PHE A 7 1.05 -5.11 6.82
N ALA A 8 0.34 -6.07 7.40
CA ALA A 8 -0.13 -5.99 8.79
C ALA A 8 1.05 -6.05 9.79
N VAL A 9 2.00 -6.96 9.57
CA VAL A 9 3.24 -7.05 10.38
C VAL A 9 4.02 -5.74 10.32
N GLN A 10 4.18 -5.16 9.13
CA GLN A 10 4.90 -3.91 8.95
C GLN A 10 4.19 -2.74 9.65
N PHE A 11 2.86 -2.68 9.57
CA PHE A 11 2.06 -1.67 10.27
C PHE A 11 2.24 -1.77 11.78
N LEU A 12 2.09 -2.97 12.35
CA LEU A 12 2.25 -3.21 13.78
C LEU A 12 3.68 -2.93 14.25
N ALA A 13 4.68 -3.37 13.48
CA ALA A 13 6.08 -3.08 13.78
C ALA A 13 6.37 -1.57 13.78
N GLY A 14 5.79 -0.82 12.83
CA GLY A 14 5.89 0.64 12.80
C GLY A 14 5.25 1.30 14.02
N MET A 15 4.04 0.87 14.40
CA MET A 15 3.38 1.37 15.61
C MET A 15 4.19 1.09 16.87
N VAL A 16 4.81 -0.09 16.97
CA VAL A 16 5.66 -0.43 18.12
C VAL A 16 6.90 0.45 18.16
N LEU A 17 7.57 0.64 17.02
CA LEU A 17 8.73 1.52 16.94
C LEU A 17 8.38 2.95 17.35
N ASN A 18 7.32 3.51 16.78
CA ASN A 18 6.94 4.90 17.01
C ASN A 18 6.49 5.17 18.45
N LEU A 19 5.92 4.18 19.14
CA LEU A 19 5.39 4.35 20.50
C LEU A 19 6.35 3.95 21.62
N PHE A 20 7.29 3.03 21.34
CA PHE A 20 8.09 2.39 22.38
C PHE A 20 9.60 2.44 22.13
N VAL A 21 10.06 2.90 20.97
CA VAL A 21 11.48 3.01 20.67
C VAL A 21 11.85 4.48 20.51
N THR A 22 12.66 4.98 21.44
CA THR A 22 13.28 6.30 21.33
C THR A 22 14.44 6.23 20.36
N LEU A 23 14.39 7.00 19.28
CA LEU A 23 15.50 7.14 18.36
C LEU A 23 16.58 8.05 18.98
N PRO A 24 17.86 7.86 18.66
CA PRO A 24 18.91 8.75 19.15
C PRO A 24 18.74 10.16 18.58
N ASP A 25 18.88 11.19 19.42
CA ASP A 25 18.78 12.61 19.01
C ASP A 25 19.82 13.02 17.95
N THR A 26 20.91 12.25 17.83
CA THR A 26 22.00 12.50 16.89
C THR A 26 22.32 11.25 16.06
N HIS A 27 22.05 11.31 14.76
CA HIS A 27 22.50 10.31 13.77
C HIS A 27 22.76 11.00 12.41
N PRO A 28 23.34 10.31 11.40
CA PRO A 28 23.78 10.97 10.16
C PRO A 28 22.73 11.79 9.41
N GLY A 29 21.45 11.46 9.59
CA GLY A 29 20.34 12.21 9.02
C GLY A 29 19.64 13.16 10.00
N THR A 30 20.25 13.53 11.13
CA THR A 30 19.78 14.68 11.94
C THR A 30 20.58 15.96 11.67
N THR A 31 21.70 15.86 10.93
CA THR A 31 22.63 16.99 10.69
C THR A 31 22.70 17.43 9.24
N GLY A 32 22.77 18.75 9.02
CA GLY A 32 23.21 19.48 7.82
C GLY A 32 23.18 18.78 6.45
N GLY A 33 22.20 19.15 5.61
CA GLY A 33 22.06 18.75 4.21
C GLY A 33 20.67 19.12 3.66
N GLU A 34 20.45 18.95 2.37
CA GLU A 34 19.10 19.04 1.75
C GLU A 34 18.23 17.85 2.20
N TYR A 35 16.91 18.02 2.19
CA TYR A 35 15.92 17.01 2.65
C TYR A 35 16.23 15.61 2.12
N PHE A 36 16.47 15.47 0.80
CA PHE A 36 16.72 14.17 0.19
C PHE A 36 18.04 13.53 0.65
N SER A 37 19.13 14.30 0.73
CA SER A 37 20.43 13.78 1.19
C SER A 37 20.37 13.33 2.65
N ARG A 38 19.61 14.05 3.47
CA ARG A 38 19.39 13.75 4.88
C ARG A 38 18.62 12.44 5.05
N SER A 39 17.46 12.32 4.40
CA SER A 39 16.66 11.10 4.43
C SER A 39 17.41 9.89 3.85
N TRP A 40 18.27 10.09 2.85
CA TRP A 40 19.14 9.04 2.34
C TRP A 40 20.18 8.57 3.36
N ALA A 41 20.81 9.50 4.10
CA ALA A 41 21.72 9.17 5.18
C ALA A 41 21.03 8.43 6.32
N SER A 42 19.80 8.83 6.70
CA SER A 42 18.98 8.11 7.68
C SER A 42 18.61 6.72 7.22
N LEU A 43 18.28 6.55 5.94
CA LEU A 43 17.99 5.23 5.38
C LEU A 43 19.21 4.31 5.50
N LEU A 44 20.40 4.78 5.10
CA LEU A 44 21.64 4.00 5.20
C LEU A 44 22.00 3.69 6.66
N TRP A 45 21.82 4.66 7.56
CA TRP A 45 22.02 4.47 8.99
C TRP A 45 21.08 3.40 9.56
N ALA A 46 19.79 3.45 9.26
CA ALA A 46 18.82 2.44 9.68
C ALA A 46 19.19 1.04 9.12
N LEU A 47 19.59 0.97 7.85
CA LEU A 47 20.01 -0.27 7.18
C LEU A 47 21.35 -0.83 7.70
N SER A 48 22.20 0.01 8.30
CA SER A 48 23.43 -0.46 8.94
C SER A 48 23.19 -1.21 10.25
N GLY A 49 21.97 -1.12 10.80
CA GLY A 49 21.61 -1.67 12.11
C GLY A 49 22.03 -0.80 13.30
N ALA A 50 22.68 0.35 13.05
CA ALA A 50 23.11 1.28 14.10
C ALA A 50 21.95 1.87 14.91
N GLY A 51 20.76 1.98 14.32
CA GLY A 51 19.53 2.39 15.02
C GLY A 51 18.79 1.25 15.74
N GLY A 52 19.40 0.07 15.84
CA GLY A 52 18.81 -1.11 16.46
C GLY A 52 18.17 -2.08 15.47
N TRP A 53 18.04 -3.33 15.90
CA TRP A 53 17.56 -4.42 15.04
C TRP A 53 16.09 -4.28 14.64
N THR A 54 15.26 -3.68 15.49
CA THR A 54 13.84 -3.44 15.21
C THR A 54 13.65 -2.47 14.06
N LEU A 55 14.37 -1.34 14.09
CA LEU A 55 14.39 -0.34 13.02
C LEU A 55 14.91 -0.97 11.72
N LEU A 56 16.02 -1.71 11.79
CA LEU A 56 16.59 -2.42 10.64
C LEU A 56 15.55 -3.31 9.93
N LEU A 57 14.88 -4.19 10.69
CA LEU A 57 13.88 -5.10 10.12
C LEU A 57 12.68 -4.34 9.55
N HIS A 58 12.22 -3.30 10.24
CA HIS A 58 11.14 -2.45 9.78
C HIS A 58 11.49 -1.73 8.47
N THR A 59 12.70 -1.19 8.35
CA THR A 59 13.19 -0.52 7.14
C THR A 59 13.33 -1.50 5.97
N ILE A 60 13.91 -2.69 6.20
CA ILE A 60 14.04 -3.72 5.16
C ILE A 60 12.66 -4.14 4.64
N LEU A 61 11.72 -4.40 5.55
CA LEU A 61 10.37 -4.82 5.17
C LEU A 61 9.60 -3.68 4.46
N ALA A 62 9.75 -2.42 4.90
CA ALA A 62 9.19 -1.26 4.19
C ALA A 62 9.67 -1.17 2.74
N LEU A 63 10.99 -1.30 2.52
CA LEU A 63 11.58 -1.28 1.18
C LEU A 63 11.10 -2.45 0.33
N ALA A 64 11.10 -3.66 0.88
CA ALA A 64 10.64 -4.86 0.17
C ALA A 64 9.17 -4.74 -0.26
N LEU A 65 8.31 -4.20 0.61
CA LEU A 65 6.89 -4.01 0.30
C LEU A 65 6.66 -2.87 -0.70
N THR A 66 7.46 -1.80 -0.65
CA THR A 66 7.42 -0.70 -1.63
C THR A 66 7.84 -1.18 -3.03
N LEU A 67 8.90 -2.01 -3.11
CA LEU A 67 9.32 -2.63 -4.36
C LEU A 67 8.29 -3.66 -4.86
N GLY A 68 7.67 -4.40 -3.94
CA GLY A 68 6.60 -5.35 -4.24
C GLY A 68 5.36 -4.67 -4.84
N THR A 69 4.90 -3.56 -4.25
CA THR A 69 3.77 -2.79 -4.78
C THR A 69 4.09 -2.12 -6.11
N LEU A 70 5.31 -1.59 -6.28
CA LEU A 70 5.79 -1.11 -7.58
C LEU A 70 5.73 -2.20 -8.65
N THR A 71 6.22 -3.40 -8.33
CA THR A 71 6.19 -4.55 -9.24
C THR A 71 4.76 -4.92 -9.63
N LEU A 72 3.84 -4.97 -8.65
CA LEU A 72 2.42 -5.21 -8.92
C LEU A 72 1.82 -4.15 -9.84
N PHE A 73 2.15 -2.88 -9.59
CA PHE A 73 1.66 -1.77 -10.40
C PHE A 73 2.16 -1.84 -11.84
N VAL A 74 3.46 -2.00 -12.05
CA VAL A 74 4.06 -2.15 -13.38
C VAL A 74 3.46 -3.35 -14.13
N ARG A 75 3.30 -4.49 -13.46
CA ARG A 75 2.67 -5.68 -14.08
C ARG A 75 1.21 -5.43 -14.45
N ALA A 76 0.45 -4.72 -13.62
CA ALA A 76 -0.93 -4.36 -13.93
C ALA A 76 -1.04 -3.41 -15.15
N LEU A 77 -0.07 -2.51 -15.33
CA LEU A 77 0.01 -1.63 -16.50
C LEU A 77 0.37 -2.39 -17.78
N ALA A 78 1.19 -3.44 -17.69
CA ALA A 78 1.65 -4.23 -18.83
C ALA A 78 0.57 -5.12 -19.48
N LEU A 79 -0.49 -5.49 -18.76
CA LEU A 79 -1.58 -6.32 -19.30
C LEU A 79 -2.38 -5.58 -20.38
N ARG A 80 -2.40 -6.04 -21.64
CA ARG A 80 -3.23 -5.48 -22.73
C ARG A 80 -3.83 -6.58 -23.63
N PRO A 81 -5.11 -6.46 -24.07
CA PRO A 81 -6.17 -5.59 -23.53
C PRO A 81 -6.65 -6.08 -22.15
N PRO A 82 -6.88 -5.20 -21.17
CA PRO A 82 -7.20 -5.62 -19.81
C PRO A 82 -8.65 -6.16 -19.75
N PRO A 83 -8.89 -7.42 -19.36
CA PRO A 83 -10.21 -7.82 -18.88
C PRO A 83 -10.66 -6.91 -17.72
N GLN A 84 -11.95 -6.80 -17.42
CA GLN A 84 -12.45 -5.90 -16.36
C GLN A 84 -11.74 -6.09 -15.00
N ALA A 85 -11.35 -7.33 -14.69
CA ALA A 85 -10.53 -7.67 -13.52
C ALA A 85 -9.15 -6.96 -13.51
N ALA A 86 -8.51 -6.80 -14.67
CA ALA A 86 -7.24 -6.11 -14.80
C ALA A 86 -7.35 -4.59 -14.60
N ARG A 87 -8.53 -3.98 -14.79
CA ARG A 87 -8.75 -2.55 -14.48
C ARG A 87 -8.71 -2.29 -12.96
N ARG A 88 -9.27 -3.18 -12.14
CA ARG A 88 -9.22 -3.08 -10.68
C ARG A 88 -7.80 -3.22 -10.15
N TRP A 89 -7.07 -4.22 -10.66
CA TRP A 89 -5.67 -4.41 -10.30
C TRP A 89 -4.81 -3.20 -10.62
N ARG A 90 -5.02 -2.53 -11.76
CA ARG A 90 -4.30 -1.27 -12.08
C ARG A 90 -4.54 -0.17 -11.05
N TRP A 91 -5.80 0.09 -10.69
CA TRP A 91 -6.12 1.12 -9.71
C TRP A 91 -5.65 0.75 -8.31
N GLY A 92 -5.98 -0.46 -7.83
CA GLY A 92 -5.62 -0.89 -6.47
C GLY A 92 -4.12 -1.01 -6.25
N SER A 93 -3.36 -1.51 -7.22
CA SER A 93 -1.89 -1.55 -7.14
C SER A 93 -1.25 -0.17 -7.28
N GLY A 94 -1.85 0.74 -8.07
CA GLY A 94 -1.41 2.13 -8.15
C GLY A 94 -1.58 2.85 -6.81
N VAL A 95 -2.76 2.76 -6.20
CA VAL A 95 -3.03 3.26 -4.85
C VAL A 95 -2.04 2.64 -3.86
N ALA A 96 -1.89 1.32 -3.86
CA ALA A 96 -0.96 0.63 -2.97
C ALA A 96 0.46 1.18 -3.11
N PHE A 97 0.97 1.30 -4.34
CA PHE A 97 2.33 1.78 -4.61
C PHE A 97 2.55 3.22 -4.12
N PHE A 98 1.73 4.18 -4.55
CA PHE A 98 1.93 5.59 -4.19
C PHE A 98 1.80 5.82 -2.69
N PHE A 99 0.88 5.12 -2.02
CA PHE A 99 0.74 5.24 -0.57
C PHE A 99 1.84 4.50 0.20
N THR A 100 2.35 3.35 -0.26
CA THR A 100 3.56 2.76 0.35
C THR A 100 4.78 3.68 0.19
N LEU A 101 4.91 4.34 -0.97
CA LEU A 101 6.00 5.27 -1.21
C LEU A 101 5.89 6.51 -0.32
N ALA A 102 4.69 7.08 -0.19
CA ALA A 102 4.43 8.18 0.73
C ALA A 102 4.72 7.78 2.19
N ALA A 103 4.32 6.58 2.61
CA ALA A 103 4.61 6.08 3.95
C ALA A 103 6.13 5.91 4.18
N LEU A 104 6.88 5.42 3.19
CA LEU A 104 8.34 5.31 3.26
C LEU A 104 9.00 6.68 3.49
N PHE A 105 8.63 7.70 2.70
CA PHE A 105 9.18 9.05 2.87
C PHE A 105 8.81 9.67 4.23
N ASN A 106 7.59 9.44 4.71
CA ASN A 106 7.18 9.92 6.03
C ASN A 106 7.87 9.18 7.18
N GLY A 107 8.19 7.89 7.02
CA GLY A 107 9.02 7.16 7.97
C GLY A 107 10.47 7.66 8.02
N LEU A 108 11.02 8.06 6.86
CA LEU A 108 12.32 8.72 6.81
C LEU A 108 12.27 10.11 7.45
N SER A 109 11.21 10.88 7.20
CA SER A 109 10.97 12.16 7.89
C SER A 109 10.85 11.97 9.40
N PHE A 110 10.12 10.95 9.88
CA PHE A 110 10.07 10.61 11.29
C PHE A 110 11.46 10.28 11.84
N THR A 111 12.27 9.53 11.10
CA THR A 111 13.65 9.24 11.51
C THR A 111 14.50 10.51 11.55
N ASP A 112 14.34 11.41 10.58
CA ASP A 112 15.11 12.64 10.48
C ASP A 112 14.76 13.64 11.59
N TYR A 113 13.48 13.81 11.91
CA TYR A 113 12.96 14.91 12.72
C TYR A 113 12.30 14.49 14.04
N ASP A 114 12.08 13.20 14.26
CA ASP A 114 11.37 12.62 15.41
C ASP A 114 9.98 13.24 15.67
N GLU A 115 9.29 13.61 14.58
CA GLU A 115 7.98 14.28 14.66
C GLU A 115 6.80 13.30 14.58
N ASP A 116 5.97 13.31 15.62
CA ASP A 116 4.72 12.51 15.70
C ASP A 116 3.80 12.69 14.48
N PHE A 117 3.77 13.88 13.88
CA PHE A 117 2.97 14.15 12.70
C PHE A 117 3.44 13.35 11.47
N SER A 118 4.76 13.19 11.29
CA SER A 118 5.33 12.33 10.24
C SER A 118 4.95 10.87 10.47
N SER A 119 4.98 10.41 11.73
CA SER A 119 4.53 9.07 12.14
C SER A 119 3.04 8.82 11.83
N LEU A 120 2.17 9.81 12.12
CA LEU A 120 0.74 9.73 11.80
C LEU A 120 0.51 9.62 10.29
N ILE A 121 1.16 10.46 9.48
CA ILE A 121 1.02 10.40 8.01
C ILE A 121 1.51 9.04 7.50
N MET A 122 2.65 8.55 8.00
CA MET A 122 3.17 7.23 7.65
C MET A 122 2.12 6.14 7.91
N ALA A 123 1.51 6.12 9.10
CA ALA A 123 0.51 5.12 9.47
C ALA A 123 -0.75 5.21 8.59
N VAL A 124 -1.25 6.42 8.32
CA VAL A 124 -2.42 6.65 7.45
C VAL A 124 -2.12 6.21 6.01
N CYS A 125 -0.97 6.59 5.46
CA CYS A 125 -0.55 6.16 4.14
C CYS A 125 -0.42 4.63 4.08
N TRP A 126 0.15 4.00 5.10
CA TRP A 126 0.27 2.55 5.14
C TRP A 126 -1.10 1.84 5.12
N LEU A 127 -2.07 2.36 5.89
CA LEU A 127 -3.44 1.86 5.90
C LEU A 127 -4.10 2.01 4.52
N LEU A 128 -3.97 3.17 3.88
CA LEU A 128 -4.51 3.40 2.54
C LEU A 128 -3.88 2.47 1.50
N ALA A 129 -2.58 2.17 1.62
CA ALA A 129 -1.93 1.21 0.76
C ALA A 129 -2.49 -0.21 0.94
N LEU A 130 -2.68 -0.65 2.19
CA LEU A 130 -3.31 -1.93 2.51
C LEU A 130 -4.73 -2.02 1.93
N LEU A 131 -5.53 -0.96 2.09
CA LEU A 131 -6.88 -0.88 1.51
C LEU A 131 -6.85 -0.96 -0.02
N GLY A 132 -5.86 -0.36 -0.67
CA GLY A 132 -5.63 -0.48 -2.11
C GLY A 132 -5.39 -1.93 -2.55
N VAL A 133 -4.54 -2.67 -1.82
CA VAL A 133 -4.30 -4.11 -2.07
C VAL A 133 -5.56 -4.94 -1.84
N VAL A 134 -6.29 -4.70 -0.74
CA VAL A 134 -7.54 -5.40 -0.44
C VAL A 134 -8.58 -5.16 -1.54
N ALA A 135 -8.77 -3.91 -1.97
CA ALA A 135 -9.70 -3.55 -3.02
C ALA A 135 -9.35 -4.22 -4.36
N ALA A 136 -8.06 -4.38 -4.67
CA ALA A 136 -7.60 -5.10 -5.86
C ALA A 136 -7.98 -6.59 -5.83
N MET A 137 -8.08 -7.19 -4.65
CA MET A 137 -8.38 -8.62 -4.46
C MET A 137 -9.89 -8.95 -4.43
N LEU A 138 -10.78 -7.94 -4.32
CA LEU A 138 -12.22 -8.19 -4.21
C LEU A 138 -12.81 -8.76 -5.52
N PRO A 139 -13.68 -9.79 -5.42
CA PRO A 139 -14.29 -10.43 -6.58
C PRO A 139 -15.18 -9.46 -7.37
N PRO A 140 -15.38 -9.67 -8.69
CA PRO A 140 -16.33 -8.92 -9.49
C PRO A 140 -17.71 -8.96 -8.83
N ARG A 141 -18.39 -7.80 -8.73
CA ARG A 141 -19.80 -7.80 -8.37
C ARG A 141 -20.54 -8.22 -9.64
N HIS A 142 -21.20 -9.37 -9.63
CA HIS A 142 -22.09 -9.72 -10.73
C HIS A 142 -23.19 -8.65 -10.80
N PRO A 143 -23.40 -7.99 -11.96
CA PRO A 143 -24.56 -7.13 -12.10
C PRO A 143 -25.83 -7.96 -11.87
N PRO A 144 -26.88 -7.40 -11.27
CA PRO A 144 -28.15 -8.10 -11.17
C PRO A 144 -28.58 -8.52 -12.58
N VAL A 145 -28.87 -9.80 -12.74
CA VAL A 145 -29.49 -10.31 -13.97
C VAL A 145 -30.86 -9.65 -14.02
N ILE A 146 -30.99 -8.59 -14.82
CA ILE A 146 -32.30 -8.05 -15.16
C ILE A 146 -32.94 -9.14 -16.00
N ALA A 147 -33.83 -9.93 -15.38
CA ALA A 147 -34.62 -10.92 -16.10
C ALA A 147 -35.30 -10.19 -17.26
N ALA A 148 -35.06 -10.65 -18.48
CA ALA A 148 -35.73 -10.09 -19.64
C ALA A 148 -37.25 -10.17 -19.39
N PRO A 149 -38.02 -9.13 -19.74
CA PRO A 149 -39.47 -9.18 -19.62
C PRO A 149 -39.94 -10.43 -20.38
N ARG A 150 -40.62 -11.34 -19.67
CA ARG A 150 -41.27 -12.49 -20.31
C ARG A 150 -42.20 -11.92 -21.37
N SER A 151 -41.98 -12.28 -22.63
CA SER A 151 -42.88 -11.90 -23.71
C SER A 151 -44.23 -12.60 -23.49
N GLU A 152 -45.13 -11.96 -22.76
CA GLU A 152 -46.54 -12.34 -22.64
C GLU A 152 -47.26 -12.35 -24.01
N SER A 153 -46.62 -11.85 -25.07
CA SER A 153 -47.18 -11.82 -26.42
C SER A 153 -47.12 -13.16 -27.19
N ALA A 154 -46.44 -14.20 -26.67
CA ALA A 154 -46.34 -15.48 -27.36
C ALA A 154 -47.48 -16.47 -27.01
N ASP A 155 -48.10 -16.34 -25.84
CA ASP A 155 -49.19 -17.23 -25.42
C ASP A 155 -50.56 -16.75 -25.94
N ALA A 156 -50.75 -15.44 -26.15
CA ALA A 156 -52.02 -14.90 -26.65
C ALA A 156 -52.35 -15.27 -28.12
N ALA A 157 -51.37 -15.78 -28.88
CA ALA A 157 -51.56 -16.20 -30.28
C ALA A 157 -51.87 -17.70 -30.44
N ARG A 158 -51.88 -18.48 -29.35
CA ARG A 158 -52.20 -19.92 -29.38
C ARG A 158 -53.66 -20.24 -29.01
N ASP A 159 -54.44 -19.25 -28.58
CA ASP A 159 -55.80 -19.44 -28.06
C ASP A 159 -56.92 -18.91 -28.98
N THR A 160 -56.65 -18.65 -30.27
CA THR A 160 -57.72 -18.35 -31.24
C THR A 160 -58.26 -19.65 -31.86
N PRO A 161 -59.55 -19.99 -31.64
CA PRO A 161 -60.18 -21.21 -32.17
C PRO A 161 -60.36 -21.21 -33.69
#